data_AF-A0A9X1IC31-F1
#
_entry.id   AF-A0A9X1IC31-F1
#
_cell.length_a   1.000
_cell.length_b   1.000
_cell.length_c   1.000
_cell.angle_alpha   90.00
_cell.angle_beta   90.00
_cell.angle_gamma   90.00
#
_symmetry.space_group_name_H-M   'P 1'
#
loop_
_entity.id
_entity.type
_entity.pdbx_description
1 polymer ?
#
loop_
_entity_poly.entity_id
_entity_poly.type
_entity_poly.pdbx_seq_one_letter_code
_entity_poly.pdbx_strand_id
1 'polypeptide(L)' 'MFLRVNKLQTELPAPKRRDPNAAAALQELLGGKYGEMSTLGNYLFQSFNFRSKTKLASFYSLVACITA' A
#
# COMPACT_ATOMS: atom_id res chain seq x y z
N MET A 1 2.06 -7.60 13.83
CA MET A 1 0.70 -7.25 14.28
C MET A 1 0.33 -5.94 13.61
N PHE A 2 -0.88 -5.80 13.08
CA PHE A 2 -1.36 -4.57 12.46
C PHE A 2 -2.39 -3.91 13.36
N LEU A 3 -2.39 -2.57 13.39
CA LEU A 3 -3.42 -1.77 14.04
C LEU A 3 -4.09 -0.91 12.97
N ARG A 4 -5.39 -0.65 13.13
CA ARG A 4 -6.15 0.18 12.20
C ARG A 4 -6.54 1.49 12.87
N VAL A 5 -6.19 2.60 12.23
CA VAL A 5 -6.69 3.93 12.58
C VAL A 5 -7.80 4.29 11.60
N ASN A 6 -8.97 4.73 12.08
CA ASN A 6 -10.09 5.10 11.22
C ASN A 6 -9.92 6.52 10.63
N LYS A 7 -8.85 6.72 9.86
CA LYS A 7 -8.53 7.97 9.16
C LYS A 7 -7.89 7.65 7.81
N LEU A 8 -8.11 8.53 6.82
CA LEU A 8 -7.31 8.53 5.59
C LEU A 8 -5.95 9.18 5.87
N GLN A 9 -4.94 8.82 5.07
CA GLN A 9 -3.58 9.38 5.20
C GLN A 9 -3.54 10.89 4.88
N THR A 10 -4.47 11.36 4.05
CA THR A 10 -4.66 12.78 3.73
C THR A 10 -6.14 13.11 3.61
N GLU A 11 -6.48 14.40 3.74
CA GLU A 11 -7.84 14.88 3.51
C GLU A 11 -8.16 14.87 2.01
N LEU A 12 -9.37 14.41 1.68
CA LEU A 12 -9.87 14.41 0.31
C LEU A 12 -11.07 15.35 0.20
N PRO A 13 -11.14 16.19 -0.85
CA PRO A 13 -12.30 17.03 -1.08
C PRO A 13 -13.53 16.19 -1.41
N ALA A 14 -14.71 16.69 -1.05
CA ALA A 14 -15.96 16.05 -1.44
C ALA A 14 -16.11 16.04 -2.98
N PRO A 15 -16.52 14.90 -3.58
CA PRO A 15 -16.71 14.82 -5.03
C PRO A 15 -17.87 15.70 -5.47
N LYS A 16 -17.64 16.57 -6.47
CA LYS A 16 -18.67 17.50 -6.99
C LYS A 16 -19.77 16.81 -7.80
N ARG A 17 -19.41 15.70 -8.48
CA ARG A 17 -20.32 14.89 -9.29
C ARG A 17 -19.82 13.45 -9.33
N ARG A 18 -20.71 12.52 -9.69
CA ARG A 18 -20.35 11.14 -9.97
C ARG A 18 -19.75 11.05 -11.37
N ASP A 19 -18.62 10.36 -11.49
CA ASP A 19 -17.97 10.12 -12.77
C ASP A 19 -17.49 8.65 -12.84
N PRO A 20 -18.30 7.75 -13.45
CA PRO A 20 -17.97 6.32 -13.54
C PRO A 20 -16.69 6.05 -14.34
N ASN A 21 -16.42 6.85 -15.37
CA ASN A 21 -15.25 6.65 -16.22
C ASN A 21 -13.97 7.08 -15.50
N ALA A 22 -14.02 8.19 -14.76
CA ALA A 22 -12.90 8.58 -13.89
C ALA A 22 -12.64 7.53 -12.80
N ALA A 23 -13.69 6.97 -12.20
CA ALA A 23 -13.56 5.89 -11.23
C ALA A 23 -12.94 4.62 -11.84
N ALA A 24 -13.33 4.27 -13.07
CA ALA A 24 -12.74 3.15 -13.81
C ALA A 24 -11.26 3.38 -14.12
N ALA A 25 -10.85 4.60 -14.49
CA ALA A 25 -9.44 4.93 -14.70
C ALA A 25 -8.61 4.83 -13.40
N LEU A 26 -9.16 5.25 -12.26
CA LEU A 26 -8.50 5.11 -10.96
C LEU A 26 -8.31 3.65 -10.52
N GLN A 27 -9.09 2.70 -11.06
CA GLN A 27 -8.92 1.29 -10.72
C GLN A 27 -7.57 0.72 -11.19
N GLU A 28 -6.96 1.27 -12.25
CA GLU A 28 -5.62 0.86 -12.66
C GLU A 28 -4.58 1.21 -11.58
N LEU A 29 -4.75 2.35 -10.89
CA LEU A 29 -3.88 2.75 -9.79
C LEU A 29 -4.13 1.94 -8.51
N LEU A 30 -5.30 1.31 -8.36
CA LEU A 30 -5.60 0.45 -7.21
C LEU A 30 -5.21 -1.01 -7.46
N GLY A 31 -5.87 -1.65 -8.43
CA GLY A 31 -5.76 -3.09 -8.71
C GLY A 31 -5.04 -3.43 -10.01
N GLY A 32 -4.58 -2.44 -10.76
CA GLY A 32 -3.77 -2.66 -11.94
C GLY A 32 -2.41 -3.28 -11.62
N LYS A 33 -1.68 -3.68 -12.68
CA LYS A 33 -0.39 -4.37 -12.54
C LYS A 33 0.65 -3.55 -11.76
N TYR A 34 0.57 -2.23 -11.86
CA TYR A 34 1.44 -1.29 -11.16
C TYR A 34 0.68 -0.44 -10.14
N GLY A 35 -0.51 -0.89 -9.72
CA GLY A 35 -1.31 -0.20 -8.70
C GLY A 35 -0.85 -0.49 -7.27
N GLU A 36 -1.47 0.19 -6.31
CA GLU A 36 -1.14 0.14 -4.89
C GLU A 36 -1.30 -1.25 -4.27
N MET A 37 -2.23 -2.08 -4.78
CA MET A 37 -2.36 -3.46 -4.30
C MET A 37 -1.12 -4.30 -4.67
N SER A 38 -0.47 -3.99 -5.79
CA SER A 38 0.73 -4.69 -6.23
C SER A 38 1.94 -4.26 -5.41
N THR A 39 2.10 -2.96 -5.11
CA THR A 39 3.17 -2.47 -4.22
C THR A 39 3.00 -3.00 -2.79
N LEU A 40 1.79 -2.91 -2.24
CA LEU A 40 1.43 -3.46 -0.93
C LEU A 40 1.73 -4.95 -0.85
N GLY A 41 1.22 -5.74 -1.80
CA GLY A 41 1.43 -7.18 -1.82
C GLY A 41 2.91 -7.57 -1.92
N ASN A 42 3.67 -6.91 -2.81
CA ASN A 42 5.09 -7.18 -2.99
C ASN A 42 5.88 -6.95 -1.69
N TYR A 43 5.77 -5.77 -1.08
CA TYR A 43 6.53 -5.47 0.14
C TYR A 43 6.04 -6.27 1.35
N LEU A 44 4.74 -6.55 1.45
CA LEU A 44 4.18 -7.40 2.50
C LEU A 44 4.80 -8.80 2.48
N PHE A 45 4.74 -9.49 1.33
CA PHE A 45 5.28 -10.84 1.22
C PHE A 45 6.81 -10.85 1.31
N GLN A 46 7.50 -9.82 0.83
CA GLN A 46 8.94 -9.68 1.04
C GLN A 46 9.28 -9.52 2.53
N SER A 47 8.50 -8.74 3.29
CA SER A 47 8.71 -8.56 4.74
C SER A 47 8.52 -9.86 5.52
N PHE A 48 7.53 -10.67 5.13
CA PHE A 48 7.27 -11.98 5.73
C PHE A 48 8.40 -12.95 5.42
N ASN A 49 8.78 -13.05 4.14
CA ASN A 49 9.79 -13.99 3.64
C ASN A 49 11.23 -13.52 3.83
N PHE A 50 11.45 -12.34 4.43
CA PHE A 50 12.77 -11.75 4.61
C PHE A 50 13.68 -12.68 5.45
N ARG A 51 14.85 -13.05 4.90
CA ARG A 51 15.83 -13.92 5.57
C ARG A 51 16.84 -13.09 6.35
N SER A 52 17.37 -13.67 7.43
CA SER A 52 18.40 -13.03 8.26
C SER A 52 18.00 -11.66 8.82
N LYS A 53 16.75 -11.54 9.30
CA LYS A 53 16.13 -10.29 9.79
C LYS A 53 16.98 -9.54 10.82
N THR A 54 17.70 -10.25 11.70
CA THR A 54 18.60 -9.64 12.70
C THR A 54 19.90 -9.12 12.10
N LYS A 55 20.49 -9.84 11.13
CA LYS A 55 21.76 -9.44 10.49
C LYS A 55 21.57 -8.27 9.51
N LEU A 56 20.43 -8.23 8.82
CA LEU A 56 20.08 -7.22 7.83
C LEU A 56 18.90 -6.36 8.32
N ALA A 57 18.94 -5.98 9.60
CA ALA A 57 17.83 -5.32 10.28
C ALA A 57 17.37 -4.02 9.60
N SER A 58 18.30 -3.20 9.10
CA SER A 58 17.96 -1.94 8.44
C SER A 58 17.12 -2.16 7.17
N PHE A 59 17.46 -3.17 6.37
CA PHE A 59 16.71 -3.51 5.15
C PHE A 59 15.38 -4.16 5.47
N TYR A 60 15.35 -5.06 6.45
CA TYR A 60 14.10 -5.65 6.94
C TYR A 60 13.14 -4.56 7.45
N SER A 61 13.65 -3.63 8.26
CA SER A 61 12.87 -2.51 8.80
C SER A 61 12.32 -1.63 7.69
N LEU A 62 13.12 -1.32 6.67
CA LEU A 62 12.67 -0.51 5.54
C LEU A 62 11.50 -1.15 4.79
N VAL A 63 11.64 -2.43 4.41
CA VAL A 63 10.59 -3.16 3.67
C VAL A 63 9.32 -3.32 4.52
N ALA A 64 9.49 -3.62 5.82
CA ALA A 64 8.36 -3.73 6.74
C ALA A 64 7.65 -2.38 6.96
N CYS A 65 8.39 -1.26 6.99
CA CYS A 65 7.83 0.08 7.14
C CYS A 65 7.09 0.55 5.87
N ILE A 66 7.58 0.26 4.67
CA ILE A 66 6.86 0.64 3.43
C ILE A 66 5.49 -0.05 3.34
N THR A 67 5.37 -1.24 3.94
CA THR A 67 4.13 -2.03 3.95
C THR A 67 3.08 -1.47 4.92
N ALA A 68 3.49 -0.73 5.96
CA ALA A 68 2.67 -0.37 7.12
C ALA A 68 2.26 1.09 7.11
#